data_AF-A0AAE1QRF4-F1
#
_entry.id   AF-A0AAE1QRF4-F1
#
_cell.length_a   1.000
_cell.length_b   1.000
_cell.length_c   1.000
_cell.angle_alpha   90.00
_cell.angle_beta   90.00
_cell.angle_gamma   90.00
#
_symmetry.space_group_name_H-M   'P 1'
#
loop_
_entity.id
_entity.type
_entity.pdbx_description
1 polymer ?
#
loop_
_entity_poly.entity_id
_entity_poly.type
_entity_poly.pdbx_seq_one_letter_code
_entity_poly.pdbx_strand_id
1 'polypeptide(L)'
;MIIAATDPFALTLIKQPGEYSAIKIAVGSTQRFGIPLNYGGPHAGFLATDNSLTRLIPGRIVGVTKDQDDQSKGYIEMMNQLENDLCEITGYNAVSFQPNSGAQGEYAGLRVIKAHLEAKGQSHRNICLIPISAHGTNPASAQMAGFKIDDHKDNLACLMVTYPSTFGIFEETIEEICKSVHENGGQIYLDGANMNAQLGLCRPGDYGSDVGHLNLHKTFCIPHGGSGPGVGALLVLVLFVYR
;
A
#
# COMPACT_ATOMS: atom_id res chain seq x y z
N MET A 1 0.37 -30.87 12.91
CA MET A 1 -0.34 -29.56 12.87
C MET A 1 -1.17 -29.55 11.60
N ILE A 2 -2.49 -29.40 11.70
CA ILE A 2 -3.40 -29.35 10.54
C ILE A 2 -3.93 -27.92 10.38
N ILE A 3 -3.99 -27.45 9.13
CA ILE A 3 -4.62 -26.19 8.75
C ILE A 3 -5.96 -26.54 8.08
N ALA A 4 -7.05 -25.95 8.56
CA ALA A 4 -8.37 -26.13 7.97
C ALA A 4 -8.74 -24.94 7.09
N ALA A 5 -8.94 -25.18 5.80
CA ALA A 5 -9.58 -24.21 4.91
C ALA A 5 -11.10 -24.39 5.02
N THR A 6 -11.83 -23.32 5.36
CA THR A 6 -13.29 -23.38 5.52
C THR A 6 -13.96 -22.10 5.09
N ASP A 7 -15.24 -22.21 4.75
CA ASP A 7 -16.12 -21.06 4.57
C ASP A 7 -16.98 -20.90 5.85
N PRO A 8 -17.25 -19.67 6.32
CA PRO A 8 -18.03 -19.45 7.53
C PRO A 8 -19.47 -19.95 7.43
N PHE A 9 -20.04 -20.04 6.22
CA PHE A 9 -21.37 -20.57 6.01
C PHE A 9 -21.41 -22.09 6.19
N ALA A 10 -20.41 -22.83 5.70
CA ALA A 10 -20.25 -24.26 5.96
C ALA A 10 -20.17 -24.53 7.47
N LEU A 11 -19.49 -23.68 8.25
CA LEU A 11 -19.41 -23.81 9.72
C LEU A 11 -20.75 -23.63 10.45
N THR A 12 -21.81 -23.19 9.78
CA THR A 12 -23.17 -23.24 10.34
C THR A 12 -23.77 -24.64 10.31
N LEU A 13 -23.26 -25.51 9.43
CA LEU A 13 -23.74 -26.88 9.23
C LEU A 13 -22.77 -27.93 9.79
N ILE A 14 -21.48 -27.60 9.91
CA ILE A 14 -20.45 -28.51 10.40
C ILE A 14 -19.80 -27.99 11.67
N LYS A 15 -19.21 -28.92 12.42
CA LYS A 15 -18.44 -28.62 13.62
C LYS A 15 -17.28 -27.67 13.30
N GLN A 16 -17.09 -26.66 14.15
CA GLN A 16 -16.06 -25.64 13.97
C GLN A 16 -14.63 -26.21 14.08
N PRO A 17 -13.64 -25.65 13.35
CA PRO A 17 -12.28 -26.20 13.31
C PRO A 17 -11.59 -26.26 14.68
N GLY A 18 -11.86 -25.29 15.55
CA GLY A 18 -11.24 -25.20 16.89
C GLY A 18 -11.60 -26.35 17.83
N GLU A 19 -12.64 -27.13 17.54
CA GLU A 19 -13.02 -28.30 18.34
C GLU A 19 -12.32 -29.58 17.90
N TYR A 20 -11.56 -29.55 16.81
CA TYR A 20 -10.70 -30.66 16.40
C TYR A 20 -9.30 -30.41 16.94
N SER A 21 -8.89 -31.21 17.91
CA SER A 21 -7.60 -31.04 18.61
C SER A 21 -6.37 -31.04 17.68
N ALA A 22 -6.47 -31.69 16.51
CA ALA A 22 -5.43 -31.73 15.49
C ALA A 22 -5.33 -30.47 14.62
N ILE A 23 -6.42 -29.68 14.54
CA ILE A 23 -6.48 -28.44 13.77
C ILE A 23 -6.03 -27.30 14.68
N LYS A 24 -5.00 -26.57 14.25
CA LYS A 24 -4.42 -25.46 15.03
C LYS A 24 -4.55 -24.11 14.36
N ILE A 25 -4.86 -24.10 13.06
CA ILE A 25 -5.06 -22.91 12.25
C ILE A 25 -6.30 -23.13 11.38
N ALA A 26 -7.16 -22.13 11.27
CA ALA A 26 -8.29 -22.09 10.35
C ALA A 26 -8.16 -20.88 9.43
N VAL A 27 -8.34 -21.09 8.13
CA VAL A 27 -8.25 -20.04 7.10
C VAL A 27 -9.47 -20.08 6.19
N GLY A 28 -9.82 -18.95 5.58
CA GLY A 28 -10.92 -18.93 4.63
C GLY A 28 -11.28 -17.55 4.11
N SER A 29 -12.32 -17.51 3.28
CA SER A 29 -12.90 -16.29 2.70
C SER A 29 -14.30 -16.05 3.25
N THR A 30 -14.65 -14.78 3.44
CA THR A 30 -15.97 -14.32 3.87
C THR A 30 -16.83 -13.83 2.69
N GLN A 31 -16.42 -14.12 1.44
CA GLN A 31 -17.10 -13.71 0.20
C GLN A 31 -18.60 -14.09 0.16
N ARG A 32 -18.97 -15.18 0.85
CA ARG A 32 -20.35 -15.68 0.93
C ARG A 32 -21.31 -14.75 1.69
N PHE A 33 -20.82 -13.77 2.46
CA PHE A 33 -21.65 -12.80 3.19
C PHE A 33 -22.15 -11.61 2.35
N GLY A 34 -22.39 -11.83 1.05
CA GLY A 34 -23.08 -10.85 0.20
C GLY A 34 -22.22 -10.09 -0.80
N ILE A 35 -21.04 -10.60 -1.17
CA ILE A 35 -20.28 -10.07 -2.31
C ILE A 35 -20.68 -10.85 -3.57
N PRO A 36 -21.25 -10.22 -4.61
CA PRO A 36 -21.59 -10.89 -5.87
C PRO A 36 -20.35 -11.54 -6.51
N LEU A 37 -20.54 -12.70 -7.16
CA LEU A 37 -19.54 -13.28 -8.05
C LEU A 37 -19.20 -12.22 -9.12
N ASN A 38 -17.94 -11.79 -9.18
CA ASN A 38 -17.39 -10.72 -10.05
C ASN A 38 -17.48 -9.27 -9.55
N TYR A 39 -17.75 -9.02 -8.26
CA TYR A 39 -17.58 -7.68 -7.70
C TYR A 39 -16.08 -7.39 -7.53
N GLY A 40 -15.52 -6.52 -8.38
CA GLY A 40 -14.12 -6.12 -8.32
C GLY A 40 -13.82 -5.35 -7.03
N GLY A 41 -13.24 -6.03 -6.04
CA GLY A 41 -12.85 -5.47 -4.75
C GLY A 41 -12.17 -6.53 -3.87
N PRO A 42 -11.54 -6.15 -2.75
CA PRO A 42 -10.84 -7.10 -1.88
C PRO A 42 -11.83 -8.08 -1.24
N HIS A 43 -11.54 -9.38 -1.37
CA HIS A 43 -12.31 -10.42 -0.69
C HIS A 43 -11.84 -10.50 0.77
N ALA A 44 -12.73 -10.23 1.71
CA ALA A 44 -12.38 -10.37 3.12
C ALA A 44 -12.03 -11.84 3.42
N GLY A 45 -10.80 -12.08 3.88
CA GLY A 45 -10.32 -13.37 4.34
C GLY A 45 -10.20 -13.39 5.86
N PHE A 46 -10.26 -14.57 6.46
CA PHE A 46 -9.99 -14.76 7.87
C PHE A 46 -8.88 -15.79 8.07
N LEU A 47 -8.10 -15.58 9.13
CA LEU A 47 -7.13 -16.52 9.67
C LEU A 47 -7.30 -16.52 11.19
N ALA A 48 -7.57 -17.68 11.75
CA ALA A 48 -7.71 -17.89 13.18
C ALA A 48 -6.74 -18.98 13.63
N THR A 49 -6.29 -18.90 14.88
CA THR A 49 -5.32 -19.84 15.44
C THR A 49 -5.62 -20.17 16.89
N ASP A 50 -5.06 -21.30 17.32
CA ASP A 50 -4.86 -21.59 18.73
C ASP A 50 -3.90 -20.57 19.38
N ASN A 51 -4.17 -20.20 20.63
CA ASN A 51 -3.39 -19.23 21.41
C ASN A 51 -1.90 -19.60 21.53
N SER A 52 -1.59 -20.90 21.54
CA SER A 52 -0.21 -21.39 21.59
C SER A 52 0.63 -20.99 20.39
N LEU A 53 -0.02 -20.73 19.23
CA LEU A 53 0.65 -20.35 17.99
C LEU A 53 0.58 -18.85 17.70
N THR A 54 -0.13 -18.05 18.51
CA THR A 54 -0.35 -16.62 18.26
C THR A 54 0.94 -15.81 18.11
N ARG A 55 2.05 -16.23 18.76
CA ARG A 55 3.37 -15.58 18.65
C ARG A 55 4.21 -16.08 17.47
N LEU A 56 3.83 -17.20 16.87
CA LEU A 56 4.47 -17.80 15.71
C LEU A 56 3.78 -17.37 14.41
N ILE A 57 2.63 -16.71 14.49
CA ILE A 57 1.94 -16.17 13.34
C ILE A 57 2.69 -14.94 12.83
N PRO A 58 3.06 -14.92 11.54
CA PRO A 58 3.63 -13.74 10.91
C PRO A 58 2.74 -12.51 11.12
N GLY A 59 3.34 -11.43 11.63
CA GLY A 59 2.70 -10.11 11.74
C GLY A 59 2.39 -9.62 13.16
N ARG A 60 2.85 -10.31 14.21
CA ARG A 60 2.81 -9.83 15.60
C ARG A 60 4.20 -9.70 16.23
N ILE A 61 5.06 -8.87 15.63
CA ILE A 61 6.32 -8.43 16.24
C ILE A 61 6.27 -6.91 16.32
N VAL A 62 5.81 -6.38 17.45
CA VAL A 62 6.04 -4.98 17.81
C VAL A 62 7.10 -5.00 18.91
N GLY A 63 8.33 -4.72 18.52
CA GLY A 63 9.49 -4.68 19.38
C GLY A 63 10.75 -4.47 18.54
N VAL A 64 11.71 -3.72 19.08
CA VAL A 64 13.04 -3.62 18.47
C VAL A 64 13.70 -4.99 18.58
N THR A 65 13.71 -5.76 17.49
CA THR A 65 14.47 -7.01 17.42
C THR A 65 15.95 -6.63 17.41
N LYS A 66 16.63 -6.77 18.55
CA LYS A 66 18.10 -6.85 18.55
C LYS A 66 18.45 -8.27 18.10
N ASP A 67 19.01 -8.38 16.91
CA ASP A 67 19.45 -9.65 16.37
C ASP A 67 20.53 -10.25 17.29
N GLN A 68 20.39 -11.52 17.66
CA GLN A 68 21.56 -12.34 17.91
C GLN A 68 21.94 -12.93 16.55
N ASP A 69 23.17 -12.70 16.12
CA ASP A 69 23.66 -13.06 14.80
C ASP A 69 23.23 -14.49 14.41
N ASP A 70 22.67 -14.63 13.21
CA ASP A 70 22.28 -15.87 12.52
C ASP A 70 20.84 -16.43 12.72
N GLN A 71 19.96 -15.78 13.49
CA GLN A 71 18.56 -16.28 13.67
C GLN A 71 17.52 -15.70 12.70
N SER A 72 17.85 -14.62 11.99
CA SER A 72 16.92 -13.86 11.15
C SER A 72 17.10 -14.07 9.64
N LYS A 73 18.04 -14.92 9.20
CA LYS A 73 18.37 -15.13 7.77
C LYS A 73 17.15 -15.43 6.90
N GLY A 74 16.22 -16.24 7.39
CA GLY A 74 14.98 -16.56 6.67
C GLY A 74 14.06 -15.34 6.48
N TYR A 75 13.98 -14.44 7.47
CA TYR A 75 13.24 -13.19 7.34
C TYR A 75 13.90 -12.23 6.35
N ILE A 76 15.23 -12.14 6.38
CA ILE A 76 15.99 -11.29 5.45
C ILE A 76 15.76 -11.77 4.01
N GLU A 77 15.87 -13.07 3.76
CA GLU A 77 15.61 -13.64 2.43
C GLU A 77 14.18 -13.36 1.95
N MET A 78 13.19 -13.60 2.80
CA MET A 78 11.78 -13.31 2.48
C MET A 78 11.55 -11.82 2.20
N MET A 79 12.16 -10.93 2.98
CA MET A 79 12.07 -9.48 2.78
C MET A 79 12.71 -9.05 1.46
N ASN A 80 13.89 -9.59 1.13
CA ASN A 80 14.58 -9.27 -0.12
C ASN A 80 13.80 -9.75 -1.35
N GLN A 81 13.23 -10.96 -1.29
CA GLN A 81 12.38 -11.48 -2.37
C GLN A 81 11.14 -10.59 -2.56
N LEU A 82 10.45 -10.26 -1.47
CA LEU A 82 9.28 -9.40 -1.50
C LEU A 82 9.64 -7.98 -1.98
N GLU A 83 10.79 -7.44 -1.60
CA GLU A 83 11.26 -6.14 -2.10
C GLU A 83 11.44 -6.17 -3.61
N ASN A 84 12.13 -7.18 -4.14
CA ASN A 84 12.34 -7.33 -5.58
C ASN A 84 11.02 -7.43 -6.35
N ASP A 85 10.09 -8.26 -5.87
CA ASP A 85 8.76 -8.41 -6.49
C ASP A 85 7.99 -7.09 -6.50
N LEU A 86 8.01 -6.36 -5.39
CA LEU A 86 7.31 -5.09 -5.26
C LEU A 86 7.96 -3.99 -6.09
N CYS A 87 9.29 -3.94 -6.18
CA CYS A 87 10.00 -3.04 -7.09
C CYS A 87 9.63 -3.32 -8.55
N GLU A 88 9.57 -4.59 -8.96
CA GLU A 88 9.19 -4.95 -10.33
C GLU A 88 7.74 -4.56 -10.66
N ILE A 89 6.82 -4.79 -9.72
CA ILE A 89 5.40 -4.43 -9.85
C ILE A 89 5.19 -2.92 -9.93
N THR A 90 6.03 -2.14 -9.24
CA THR A 90 5.81 -0.71 -9.08
C THR A 90 6.70 0.17 -9.96
N GLY A 91 7.81 -0.36 -10.47
CA GLY A 91 8.80 0.40 -11.23
C GLY A 91 9.70 1.30 -10.37
N TYR A 92 9.68 1.16 -9.04
CA TYR A 92 10.57 1.90 -8.13
C TYR A 92 11.86 1.12 -7.84
N ASN A 93 12.83 1.75 -7.16
CA ASN A 93 14.15 1.16 -6.94
C ASN A 93 14.36 0.45 -5.59
N ALA A 94 13.61 0.78 -4.55
CA ALA A 94 13.82 0.19 -3.21
C ALA A 94 12.56 0.23 -2.34
N VAL A 95 12.42 -0.72 -1.41
CA VAL A 95 11.27 -0.86 -0.51
C VAL A 95 11.68 -0.72 0.96
N SER A 96 10.88 0.00 1.74
CA SER A 96 10.89 -0.05 3.20
C SER A 96 9.62 -0.73 3.72
N PHE A 97 9.82 -1.81 4.49
CA PHE A 97 8.77 -2.54 5.19
C PHE A 97 8.45 -1.97 6.58
N GLN A 98 9.08 -0.86 6.99
CA GLN A 98 8.94 -0.30 8.33
C GLN A 98 7.54 0.28 8.61
N PRO A 99 6.86 0.98 7.67
CA PRO A 99 5.52 1.49 7.91
C PRO A 99 4.50 0.37 8.10
N ASN A 100 3.69 0.47 9.15
CA ASN A 100 2.72 -0.58 9.52
C ASN A 100 1.25 -0.18 9.33
N SER A 101 0.99 0.90 8.59
CA SER A 101 -0.34 1.31 8.11
C SER A 101 -0.24 2.29 6.96
N GLY A 102 -1.29 2.40 6.12
CA GLY A 102 -1.43 3.39 5.02
C GLY A 102 -0.94 4.79 5.39
N ALA A 103 -1.52 5.34 6.45
CA ALA A 103 -1.17 6.65 6.98
C ALA A 103 0.29 6.76 7.44
N GLN A 104 0.91 5.68 7.94
CA GLN A 104 2.34 5.70 8.27
C GLN A 104 3.23 5.72 7.03
N GLY A 105 2.85 5.10 5.91
CA GLY A 105 3.63 5.23 4.67
C GLY A 105 3.47 6.57 4.02
N GLU A 106 2.28 7.18 4.11
CA GLU A 106 2.10 8.59 3.73
C GLU A 106 3.02 9.49 4.53
N TYR A 107 3.00 9.34 5.86
CA TYR A 107 3.91 10.07 6.73
C TYR A 107 5.37 9.81 6.35
N ALA A 108 5.79 8.55 6.24
CA ALA A 108 7.17 8.19 5.95
C ALA A 108 7.62 8.67 4.55
N GLY A 109 6.78 8.57 3.53
CA GLY A 109 7.08 9.07 2.19
C GLY A 109 7.18 10.59 2.12
N LEU A 110 6.29 11.32 2.81
CA LEU A 110 6.42 12.77 2.94
C LEU A 110 7.69 13.17 3.72
N ARG A 111 8.09 12.38 4.73
CA ARG A 111 9.36 12.57 5.44
C ARG A 111 10.56 12.33 4.54
N VAL A 112 10.49 11.34 3.64
CA VAL A 112 11.53 11.07 2.63
C VAL A 112 11.63 12.21 1.63
N ILE A 113 10.51 12.69 1.09
CA ILE A 113 10.48 13.86 0.20
C ILE A 113 11.14 15.06 0.91
N LYS A 114 10.74 15.32 2.15
CA LYS A 114 11.33 16.41 2.94
C LYS A 114 12.84 16.24 3.11
N ALA A 115 13.32 15.06 3.49
CA ALA A 115 14.74 14.77 3.65
C ALA A 115 15.51 14.92 2.33
N HIS A 116 14.91 14.51 1.20
CA HIS A 116 15.47 14.69 -0.13
C HIS A 116 15.62 16.16 -0.51
N LEU A 117 14.58 16.97 -0.27
CA LEU A 117 14.63 18.42 -0.51
C LEU A 117 15.64 19.11 0.41
N GLU A 118 15.73 18.72 1.68
CA GLU A 118 16.74 19.20 2.62
C GLU A 118 18.17 18.86 2.14
N ALA A 119 18.40 17.63 1.67
CA ALA A 119 19.69 17.21 1.13
C ALA A 119 20.10 18.00 -0.13
N LYS A 120 19.13 18.49 -0.91
CA LYS A 120 19.35 19.38 -2.06
C LYS A 120 19.48 20.86 -1.68
N GLY A 121 19.43 21.22 -0.40
CA GLY A 121 19.43 22.62 0.05
C GLY A 121 18.11 23.37 -0.24
N GLN A 122 17.03 22.64 -0.52
CA GLN A 122 15.71 23.16 -0.89
C GLN A 122 14.69 23.02 0.25
N SER A 123 15.14 23.13 1.51
CA SER A 123 14.29 22.98 2.70
C SER A 123 13.14 24.00 2.82
N HIS A 124 13.18 25.08 2.05
CA HIS A 124 12.11 26.07 1.95
C HIS A 124 10.84 25.52 1.26
N ARG A 125 10.99 24.47 0.44
CA ARG A 125 9.87 23.80 -0.23
C ARG A 125 9.05 22.99 0.76
N ASN A 126 7.87 23.49 1.11
CA ASN A 126 7.03 22.96 2.18
C ASN A 126 5.53 22.86 1.82
N ILE A 127 5.16 23.14 0.57
CA ILE A 127 3.79 23.03 0.08
C ILE A 127 3.53 21.63 -0.47
N CYS A 128 2.58 20.93 0.11
CA CYS A 128 2.03 19.68 -0.41
C CYS A 128 0.67 19.96 -1.03
N LEU A 129 0.51 19.67 -2.33
CA LEU A 129 -0.76 19.77 -3.03
C LEU A 129 -1.52 18.44 -2.90
N ILE A 130 -2.80 18.51 -2.57
CA ILE A 130 -3.69 17.36 -2.46
C ILE A 130 -4.94 17.66 -3.30
N PRO A 131 -5.20 16.94 -4.39
CA PRO A 131 -6.42 17.11 -5.17
C PRO A 131 -7.64 16.81 -4.31
N ILE A 132 -8.61 17.73 -4.31
CA ILE A 132 -9.97 17.39 -3.92
C ILE A 132 -10.50 16.56 -5.07
N SER A 133 -10.65 15.25 -4.90
CA SER A 133 -11.11 14.36 -5.95
C SER A 133 -12.36 14.95 -6.65
N ALA A 134 -12.22 15.39 -7.90
CA ALA A 134 -13.29 16.02 -8.66
C ALA A 134 -13.87 15.06 -9.69
N HIS A 135 -15.12 14.64 -9.51
CA HIS A 135 -15.94 14.18 -10.62
C HIS A 135 -16.65 15.39 -11.23
N GLY A 136 -16.61 15.48 -12.55
CA GLY A 136 -17.39 16.44 -13.32
C GLY A 136 -17.24 16.19 -14.81
N THR A 137 -17.73 15.04 -15.29
CA THR A 137 -18.10 14.71 -16.69
C THR A 137 -17.67 15.72 -17.76
N ASN A 138 -16.37 15.75 -18.07
CA ASN A 138 -15.66 16.61 -19.04
C ASN A 138 -15.93 18.11 -18.85
N PRO A 139 -15.32 18.74 -17.84
CA PRO A 139 -13.97 19.30 -17.90
C PRO A 139 -13.25 19.13 -16.53
N ALA A 140 -13.35 17.98 -15.88
CA ALA A 140 -12.73 17.71 -14.57
C ALA A 140 -11.19 17.79 -14.60
N SER A 141 -10.60 17.56 -15.77
CA SER A 141 -9.23 17.95 -16.13
C SER A 141 -8.97 19.45 -15.91
N ALA A 142 -9.97 20.33 -15.88
CA ALA A 142 -9.88 21.79 -15.71
C ALA A 142 -9.79 22.31 -14.28
N GLN A 143 -9.94 21.47 -13.25
CA GLN A 143 -9.72 21.90 -11.86
C GLN A 143 -8.42 21.37 -11.27
N MET A 144 -7.85 20.31 -11.84
CA MET A 144 -6.38 20.18 -11.91
C MET A 144 -5.77 21.12 -12.98
N ALA A 145 -6.48 21.45 -14.08
CA ALA A 145 -6.10 22.45 -15.09
C ALA A 145 -6.67 23.85 -14.85
N GLY A 146 -6.60 24.27 -13.59
CA GLY A 146 -6.26 25.65 -13.25
C GLY A 146 -4.95 25.58 -12.46
N PHE A 147 -3.83 25.38 -13.15
CA PHE A 147 -2.50 25.15 -12.58
C PHE A 147 -2.13 26.20 -11.51
N LYS A 148 -2.41 25.88 -10.25
CA LYS A 148 -1.78 26.53 -9.08
C LYS A 148 -0.42 25.91 -8.75
N ILE A 149 0.04 24.92 -9.52
CA ILE A 149 1.38 24.35 -9.35
C ILE A 149 2.41 25.48 -9.52
N ASP A 150 2.23 26.29 -10.56
CA ASP A 150 3.07 27.44 -10.85
C ASP A 150 2.97 28.51 -9.75
N ASP A 151 1.78 28.77 -9.20
CA ASP A 151 1.56 29.69 -8.06
C ASP A 151 2.37 29.28 -6.81
N HIS A 152 2.74 28.00 -6.73
CA HIS A 152 3.47 27.43 -5.60
C HIS A 152 4.89 27.01 -5.98
N LYS A 153 5.37 27.27 -7.20
CA LYS A 153 6.65 26.78 -7.74
C LYS A 153 7.84 26.94 -6.81
N ASP A 154 7.96 28.09 -6.14
CA ASP A 154 9.10 28.38 -5.28
C ASP A 154 9.08 27.55 -3.98
N ASN A 155 7.89 27.17 -3.51
CA ASN A 155 7.71 26.46 -2.23
C ASN A 155 7.12 25.05 -2.40
N LEU A 156 6.93 24.58 -3.63
CA LEU A 156 6.32 23.28 -3.93
C LEU A 156 7.25 22.15 -3.49
N ALA A 157 6.78 21.36 -2.51
CA ALA A 157 7.46 20.15 -2.05
C ALA A 157 6.97 18.93 -2.83
N CYS A 158 5.66 18.72 -2.89
CA CYS A 158 5.09 17.58 -3.60
C CYS A 158 3.62 17.73 -3.96
N LEU A 159 3.16 16.84 -4.83
CA LEU A 159 1.75 16.53 -5.08
C LEU A 159 1.47 15.11 -4.60
N MET A 160 0.41 14.93 -3.82
CA MET A 160 -0.13 13.61 -3.47
C MET A 160 -1.25 13.25 -4.45
N VAL A 161 -1.14 12.11 -5.12
CA VAL A 161 -2.15 11.62 -6.06
C VAL A 161 -2.59 10.22 -5.69
N THR A 162 -3.84 9.86 -5.98
CA THR A 162 -4.28 8.46 -6.00
C THR A 162 -4.54 8.09 -7.45
N TYR A 163 -3.96 6.97 -7.93
CA TYR A 163 -4.16 6.50 -9.30
C TYR A 163 -4.53 5.01 -9.33
N PRO A 164 -5.55 4.59 -10.11
CA PRO A 164 -6.64 5.44 -10.62
C PRO A 164 -7.29 6.26 -9.49
N SER A 165 -8.02 7.31 -9.84
CA SER A 165 -8.56 8.26 -8.86
C SER A 165 -9.48 7.60 -7.84
N THR A 166 -9.85 8.31 -6.77
CA THR A 166 -10.78 7.79 -5.75
C THR A 166 -12.19 7.49 -6.29
N PHE A 167 -12.52 7.94 -7.51
CA PHE A 167 -13.73 7.55 -8.23
C PHE A 167 -13.57 6.28 -9.08
N GLY A 168 -12.39 5.68 -9.11
CA GLY A 168 -12.08 4.53 -9.95
C GLY A 168 -11.85 4.88 -11.42
N ILE A 169 -11.53 6.14 -11.73
CA ILE A 169 -11.29 6.61 -13.10
C ILE A 169 -9.78 6.69 -13.35
N PHE A 170 -9.33 6.14 -14.48
CA PHE A 170 -7.98 6.35 -14.99
C PHE A 170 -7.92 7.71 -15.67
N GLU A 171 -7.24 8.67 -15.05
CA GLU A 171 -6.94 9.95 -15.69
C GLU A 171 -5.95 9.73 -16.84
N GLU A 172 -6.28 10.23 -18.02
CA GLU A 172 -5.43 10.14 -19.22
C GLU A 172 -4.19 11.03 -19.12
N THR A 173 -4.20 12.03 -18.22
CA THR A 173 -3.18 13.08 -18.11
C THR A 173 -2.18 12.87 -16.95
N ILE A 174 -2.14 11.68 -16.34
CA ILE A 174 -1.31 11.44 -15.14
C ILE A 174 0.18 11.69 -15.37
N GLU A 175 0.72 11.32 -16.53
CA GLU A 175 2.11 11.58 -16.90
C GLU A 175 2.41 13.07 -17.05
N GLU A 176 1.48 13.82 -17.66
CA GLU A 176 1.59 15.27 -17.85
C GLU A 176 1.58 16.00 -16.50
N ILE A 177 0.73 15.55 -15.57
CA ILE A 177 0.67 16.05 -14.19
C ILE A 177 1.99 15.80 -13.47
N CYS A 178 2.52 14.58 -13.54
CA CYS A 178 3.79 14.22 -12.91
C CYS A 178 4.93 15.10 -13.45
N LYS A 179 5.00 15.24 -14.78
CA LYS A 179 5.97 16.09 -15.46
C LYS A 179 5.88 17.56 -15.01
N SER A 180 4.67 18.13 -14.94
CA SER A 180 4.49 19.53 -14.53
C SER A 180 4.94 19.79 -13.09
N VAL A 181 4.70 18.85 -12.17
CA VAL A 181 5.21 18.95 -10.78
C VAL A 181 6.73 18.89 -10.75
N HIS A 182 7.34 17.98 -11.51
CA HIS A 182 8.80 17.86 -11.61
C HIS A 182 9.45 19.11 -12.20
N GLU A 183 8.87 19.70 -13.26
CA GLU A 183 9.33 20.96 -13.86
C GLU A 183 9.27 22.14 -12.89
N ASN A 184 8.37 22.08 -11.91
CA ASN A 184 8.24 23.04 -10.81
C ASN A 184 9.05 22.68 -9.55
N GLY A 185 9.89 21.64 -9.62
CA GLY A 185 10.80 21.22 -8.56
C GLY A 185 10.13 20.48 -7.40
N GLY A 186 8.87 20.06 -7.56
CA GLY A 186 8.16 19.20 -6.62
C GLY A 186 8.45 17.71 -6.85
N GLN A 187 7.95 16.87 -5.95
CA GLN A 187 7.95 15.41 -6.06
C GLN A 187 6.52 14.87 -6.15
N ILE A 188 6.36 13.65 -6.66
CA ILE A 188 5.08 12.94 -6.75
C ILE A 188 5.02 11.86 -5.69
N TYR A 189 4.10 12.04 -4.75
CA TYR A 189 3.68 10.97 -3.85
C TYR A 189 2.45 10.27 -4.41
N LEU A 190 2.52 8.96 -4.62
CA LEU A 190 1.38 8.16 -5.07
C LEU A 190 0.79 7.32 -3.94
N ASP A 191 -0.47 7.58 -3.63
CA ASP A 191 -1.33 6.70 -2.85
C ASP A 191 -1.68 5.46 -3.69
N GLY A 192 -1.04 4.34 -3.36
CA GLY A 192 -1.21 3.06 -4.03
C GLY A 192 -2.31 2.19 -3.42
N ALA A 193 -3.25 2.76 -2.66
CA ALA A 193 -4.42 2.02 -2.20
C ALA A 193 -5.23 1.39 -3.34
N ASN A 194 -5.16 1.97 -4.55
CA ASN A 194 -5.84 1.51 -5.77
C ASN A 194 -4.94 0.65 -6.69
N MET A 195 -3.78 0.19 -6.23
CA MET A 195 -2.83 -0.58 -7.04
C MET A 195 -3.37 -1.86 -7.64
N ASN A 196 -4.45 -2.44 -7.09
CA ASN A 196 -5.08 -3.62 -7.66
C ASN A 196 -5.61 -3.39 -9.09
N ALA A 197 -5.89 -2.14 -9.47
CA ALA A 197 -6.27 -1.78 -10.83
C ALA A 197 -5.06 -1.58 -11.77
N GLN A 198 -3.84 -1.49 -11.23
CA GLN A 198 -2.61 -1.25 -12.00
C GLN A 198 -1.78 -2.52 -12.21
N LEU A 199 -1.87 -3.50 -11.30
CA LEU A 199 -1.05 -4.72 -11.33
C LEU A 199 -1.04 -5.40 -12.70
N GLY A 200 0.15 -5.54 -13.28
CA GLY A 200 0.37 -6.17 -14.59
C GLY A 200 -0.06 -5.34 -15.80
N LEU A 201 -0.53 -4.10 -15.60
CA LEU A 201 -0.99 -3.19 -16.66
C LEU A 201 -0.12 -1.93 -16.76
N CYS A 202 0.19 -1.31 -15.63
CA CYS A 202 1.04 -0.12 -15.56
C CYS A 202 1.77 -0.06 -14.22
N ARG A 203 2.84 0.74 -14.16
CA ARG A 203 3.70 0.85 -12.98
C ARG A 203 3.89 2.32 -12.58
N PRO A 204 3.66 2.71 -11.32
CA PRO A 204 3.89 4.06 -10.80
C PRO A 204 5.21 4.72 -11.20
N GLY A 205 6.32 3.99 -11.09
CA GLY A 205 7.64 4.52 -11.43
C GLY A 205 7.82 4.83 -12.92
N ASP A 206 7.07 4.16 -13.81
CA ASP A 206 7.18 4.39 -15.25
C ASP A 206 6.54 5.73 -15.65
N TYR A 207 5.38 6.05 -15.08
CA TYR A 207 4.61 7.27 -15.40
C TYR A 207 4.95 8.49 -14.53
N GLY A 208 5.97 8.40 -13.67
CA GLY A 208 6.57 9.57 -13.00
C GLY A 208 6.26 9.72 -11.52
N SER A 209 5.79 8.68 -10.83
CA SER A 209 5.76 8.70 -9.36
C SER A 209 7.17 8.56 -8.78
N ASP A 210 7.51 9.36 -7.77
CA ASP A 210 8.81 9.31 -7.09
C ASP A 210 8.79 8.40 -5.86
N VAL A 211 7.70 8.44 -5.11
CA VAL A 211 7.50 7.70 -3.88
C VAL A 211 6.04 7.33 -3.74
N GLY A 212 5.76 6.19 -3.14
CA GLY A 212 4.39 5.78 -2.93
C GLY A 212 4.27 4.70 -1.89
N HIS A 213 3.03 4.40 -1.53
CA HIS A 213 2.74 3.32 -0.60
C HIS A 213 1.87 2.23 -1.20
N LEU A 214 2.06 0.99 -0.73
CA LEU A 214 1.25 -0.16 -1.12
C LEU A 214 0.49 -0.79 0.05
N ASN A 215 -0.85 -0.74 0.04
CA ASN A 215 -1.65 -1.44 1.05
C ASN A 215 -1.61 -2.96 0.82
N LEU A 216 -0.69 -3.66 1.47
CA LEU A 216 -0.65 -5.13 1.37
C LEU A 216 -1.92 -5.80 1.89
N HIS A 217 -2.62 -5.15 2.82
CA HIS A 217 -3.93 -5.58 3.33
C HIS A 217 -5.11 -5.27 2.42
N LYS A 218 -4.88 -4.61 1.27
CA LYS A 218 -5.90 -4.43 0.23
C LYS A 218 -5.52 -5.24 -0.99
N THR A 219 -4.44 -4.85 -1.66
CA THR A 219 -4.02 -5.40 -2.97
C THR A 219 -3.34 -6.76 -2.83
N PHE A 220 -2.65 -7.03 -1.73
CA PHE A 220 -1.78 -8.21 -1.57
C PHE A 220 -2.24 -9.15 -0.45
N CYS A 221 -3.56 -9.25 -0.26
CA CYS A 221 -4.21 -10.32 0.50
C CYS A 221 -3.91 -10.42 2.02
N ILE A 222 -3.20 -9.46 2.64
CA ILE A 222 -3.18 -9.42 4.11
C ILE A 222 -4.63 -9.20 4.61
N PRO A 223 -5.12 -9.98 5.59
CA PRO A 223 -6.52 -9.92 6.01
C PRO A 223 -6.90 -8.56 6.62
N HIS A 224 -8.17 -8.15 6.45
CA HIS A 224 -8.66 -6.86 6.95
C HIS A 224 -9.01 -6.85 8.45
N GLY A 225 -9.25 -8.00 9.09
CA GLY A 225 -9.37 -8.12 10.56
C GLY A 225 -10.48 -7.33 11.28
N GLY A 226 -11.49 -6.76 10.59
CA GLY A 226 -12.62 -6.06 11.22
C GLY A 226 -12.39 -4.58 11.54
N SER A 227 -11.20 -4.05 11.25
CA SER A 227 -10.80 -2.63 11.12
C SER A 227 -9.25 -2.54 11.08
N GLY A 228 -8.64 -3.49 10.37
CA GLY A 228 -7.26 -3.94 10.57
C GLY A 228 -7.25 -5.16 11.50
N PRO A 229 -6.41 -6.18 11.28
CA PRO A 229 -6.10 -7.09 12.37
C PRO A 229 -5.22 -6.34 13.38
N GLY A 230 -5.18 -6.83 14.62
CA GLY A 230 -3.99 -6.69 15.47
C GLY A 230 -2.78 -7.48 14.92
N VAL A 231 -2.62 -7.48 13.60
CA VAL A 231 -1.59 -8.07 12.74
C VAL A 231 -1.42 -7.04 11.62
N GLY A 232 -0.28 -6.35 11.65
CA GLY A 232 -0.09 -5.05 11.02
C GLY A 232 -0.45 -5.03 9.55
N ALA A 233 -1.11 -3.94 9.14
CA ALA A 233 -1.13 -3.49 7.77
C ALA A 233 0.32 -3.21 7.33
N LEU A 234 1.11 -4.24 7.03
CA LEU A 234 2.44 -4.03 6.45
C LEU A 234 2.24 -3.21 5.19
N LEU A 235 2.86 -2.04 5.19
CA LEU A 235 2.79 -1.10 4.11
C LEU A 235 4.22 -0.91 3.64
N VAL A 236 4.38 -1.11 2.35
CA VAL A 236 5.65 -0.92 1.68
C VAL A 236 5.71 0.50 1.19
N LEU A 237 6.64 1.28 1.75
CA LEU A 237 7.04 2.57 1.21
C LEU A 237 8.10 2.32 0.16
N VAL A 238 7.89 2.79 -1.05
CA VAL A 238 8.84 2.56 -2.14
C VAL A 238 9.57 3.85 -2.50
N LEU A 239 10.90 3.81 -2.53
CA LEU A 239 11.78 4.95 -2.55
C LEU A 239 12.43 5.14 -3.92
N PHE A 240 12.14 6.28 -4.54
CA PHE A 240 12.79 6.90 -5.70
C PHE A 240 12.86 6.07 -6.98
N VAL A 241 12.55 6.74 -8.08
CA VAL A 241 13.16 6.46 -9.39
C VAL A 241 14.26 7.50 -9.53
N TYR A 242 15.54 7.11 -9.41
CA TYR A 242 16.61 8.03 -9.77
C TYR A 242 16.51 8.32 -11.28
N ARG A 243 16.07 9.53 -11.65
CA ARG A 243 16.20 10.08 -13.00
C ARG A 243 17.21 11.22 -13.00
#